data_AF-A0A9X4XHW2-F1
#
_entry.id   AF-A0A9X4XHW2-F1
#
_cell.length_a   1.000
_cell.length_b   1.000
_cell.length_c   1.000
_cell.angle_alpha   90.00
_cell.angle_beta   90.00
_cell.angle_gamma   90.00
#
_symmetry.space_group_name_H-M   'P 1'
#
loop_
_entity.id
_entity.type
_entity.pdbx_description
1 polymer ?
#
loop_
_entity_poly.entity_id
_entity_poly.type
_entity_poly.pdbx_seq_one_letter_code
_entity_poly.pdbx_strand_id
1 'polypeptide(L)'
;MEWVELFLGIGDKVKKCRTVYALKQASFSKFGISQHYLSMIESQKRQPTLEMIDQIYDAFYILTNGEIKNLYTKETFRYTEEEQAFAYLTKKCQTERIPLHYHESLKIAQQFNLCDLLYRLNVGMGEHYQSILQYEVSTNYFMKAIHVANGIHCNLAYCYHQLGHNMKETDNYKVALMYYSLAAQYTDDKMTAYYYRLRYNMALINLELEKYAEGLEEIESILIQCQDSETLAGTLMLKYYAFIKMKRYQEAYELIIDFINREKYEYYKGMAYHNLGGVLMLNQNYEEALVTVQKAIKIRKTLFQRQLSRLLEGKIYFLLDQYEEAKQCFLESKEEIMEGGNQRYVKEWYEFSLKLAYLMSDKSQLSMLLGEMRDLVKKGCLSEAFLNGLKLELIRWYCQSECDELDEMKRDCLTMISI
;
A
#
# COMPACT_ATOMS: atom_id res chain seq x y z
N MET A 1 32.13 -11.66 -1.31
CA MET A 1 32.83 -10.42 -1.65
C MET A 1 32.35 -9.39 -0.65
N GLU A 2 33.20 -8.94 0.27
CA GLU A 2 32.81 -7.88 1.19
C GLU A 2 32.60 -6.60 0.36
N TRP A 3 31.49 -5.89 0.58
CA TRP A 3 31.12 -4.66 -0.14
C TRP A 3 32.20 -3.58 -0.09
N VAL A 4 33.13 -3.69 0.87
CA VAL A 4 34.31 -2.84 1.03
C VAL A 4 35.22 -2.88 -0.21
N GLU A 5 35.25 -3.99 -0.96
CA GLU A 5 36.05 -4.09 -2.19
C GLU A 5 35.36 -3.48 -3.42
N LEU A 6 34.09 -3.09 -3.32
CA LEU A 6 33.31 -2.57 -4.46
C LEU A 6 33.58 -1.10 -4.76
N PHE A 7 33.88 -0.29 -3.74
CA PHE A 7 34.05 1.16 -3.85
C PHE A 7 35.50 1.51 -3.59
N LEU A 8 36.20 2.00 -4.61
CA LEU A 8 37.64 2.23 -4.52
C LEU A 8 37.96 3.72 -4.46
N GLY A 9 38.83 4.10 -3.52
CA GLY A 9 39.49 5.39 -3.53
C GLY A 9 40.36 5.59 -4.78
N ILE A 10 40.75 6.83 -5.07
CA ILE A 10 41.54 7.14 -6.28
C ILE A 10 42.89 6.40 -6.31
N GLY A 11 43.54 6.23 -5.15
CA GLY A 11 44.78 5.46 -5.02
C GLY A 11 44.63 4.01 -5.47
N ASP A 12 43.57 3.35 -5.02
CA ASP A 12 43.30 1.95 -5.36
C ASP A 12 42.83 1.81 -6.81
N LYS A 13 42.09 2.78 -7.36
CA LYS A 13 41.76 2.82 -8.79
C LYS A 13 43.01 2.93 -9.66
N VAL A 14 43.92 3.85 -9.33
CA VAL A 14 45.22 4.00 -10.03
C VAL A 14 46.01 2.70 -9.97
N LYS A 15 46.14 2.11 -8.77
CA LYS A 15 46.86 0.84 -8.55
C LYS A 15 46.23 -0.31 -9.33
N LYS A 16 44.89 -0.41 -9.35
CA LYS A 16 44.13 -1.41 -10.10
C LYS A 16 44.37 -1.28 -11.60
N CYS A 17 44.18 -0.09 -12.18
CA CYS A 17 44.44 0.16 -13.61
C CYS A 17 45.89 -0.19 -13.96
N ARG A 18 46.85 0.27 -13.15
CA ARG A 18 48.26 0.00 -13.38
C ARG A 18 48.58 -1.50 -13.37
N THR A 19 47.95 -2.25 -12.47
CA THR A 19 48.14 -3.71 -12.34
C THR A 19 47.51 -4.46 -13.52
N VAL A 20 46.27 -4.13 -13.89
CA VAL A 20 45.56 -4.79 -15.00
C VAL A 20 46.29 -4.60 -16.34
N TYR A 21 46.82 -3.39 -16.60
CA TYR A 21 47.54 -3.09 -17.84
C TYR A 21 49.06 -3.24 -17.74
N ALA A 22 49.57 -3.84 -16.66
CA ALA A 22 51.01 -4.07 -16.42
C ALA A 22 51.91 -2.82 -16.61
N LEU A 23 51.41 -1.64 -16.23
CA LEU A 23 52.12 -0.38 -16.38
C LEU A 23 53.11 -0.14 -15.21
N LYS A 24 54.27 0.44 -15.50
CA LYS A 24 55.20 0.92 -14.46
C LYS A 24 54.87 2.36 -14.08
N GLN A 25 55.04 2.74 -12.81
CA GLN A 25 54.82 4.13 -12.37
C GLN A 25 55.70 5.14 -13.15
N ALA A 26 56.93 4.74 -13.51
CA ALA A 26 57.84 5.57 -14.30
C ALA A 26 57.31 5.90 -15.71
N SER A 27 56.37 5.12 -16.26
CA SER A 27 55.75 5.36 -17.57
C SER A 27 54.91 6.64 -17.60
N PHE A 28 54.54 7.19 -16.44
CA PHE A 28 53.73 8.40 -16.32
C PHE A 28 54.56 9.70 -16.29
N SER A 29 55.88 9.60 -16.09
CA SER A 29 56.77 10.77 -16.03
C SER A 29 56.74 11.61 -17.30
N LYS A 30 56.52 10.99 -18.47
CA LYS A 30 56.37 11.69 -19.76
C LYS A 30 55.13 12.58 -19.87
N PHE A 31 54.18 12.43 -18.94
CA PHE A 31 52.99 13.27 -18.82
C PHE A 31 53.09 14.25 -17.64
N GLY A 32 54.29 14.46 -17.09
CA GLY A 32 54.51 15.37 -15.97
C GLY A 32 54.15 14.80 -14.59
N ILE A 33 53.80 13.51 -14.51
CA ILE A 33 53.39 12.86 -13.26
C ILE A 33 54.55 12.01 -12.74
N SER A 34 55.20 12.46 -11.66
CA SER A 34 56.38 11.75 -11.13
C SER A 34 56.01 10.39 -10.52
N GLN A 35 56.95 9.44 -10.61
CA GLN A 35 56.81 8.12 -9.97
C GLN A 35 56.55 8.24 -8.46
N HIS A 36 57.26 9.14 -7.76
CA HIS A 36 57.07 9.36 -6.34
C HIS A 36 55.65 9.86 -6.03
N TYR A 37 55.13 10.76 -6.86
CA TYR A 37 53.76 11.28 -6.72
C TYR A 37 52.70 10.18 -6.88
N LEU A 38 52.82 9.32 -7.91
CA LEU A 38 51.93 8.17 -8.07
C LEU A 38 52.03 7.19 -6.90
N SER A 39 53.23 6.92 -6.40
CA SER A 39 53.41 6.06 -5.22
C SER A 39 52.74 6.64 -3.97
N MET A 40 52.77 7.96 -3.77
CA MET A 40 52.06 8.61 -2.66
C MET A 40 50.54 8.53 -2.82
N ILE A 41 50.02 8.63 -4.05
CA ILE A 41 48.59 8.44 -4.34
C ILE A 41 48.17 6.99 -4.07
N GLU A 42 48.89 6.00 -4.61
CA GLU A 42 48.58 4.58 -4.44
C GLU A 42 48.69 4.09 -3.00
N SER A 43 49.52 4.76 -2.18
CA SER A 43 49.63 4.48 -0.73
C SER A 43 48.70 5.33 0.13
N GLN A 44 47.77 6.07 -0.50
CA GLN A 44 46.80 6.95 0.14
C GLN A 44 47.41 8.08 0.99
N LYS A 45 48.73 8.33 0.87
CA LYS A 45 49.46 9.40 1.57
C LYS A 45 49.20 10.78 0.99
N ARG A 46 48.68 10.86 -0.25
CA ARG A 46 48.37 12.12 -0.92
C ARG A 46 47.09 12.01 -1.72
N GLN A 47 46.16 12.95 -1.50
CA GLN A 47 44.96 13.10 -2.31
C GLN A 47 45.22 14.06 -3.49
N PRO A 48 45.04 13.61 -4.75
CA PRO A 48 45.21 14.46 -5.92
C PRO A 48 44.05 15.44 -6.11
N THR A 49 44.30 16.57 -6.80
CA THR A 49 43.23 17.48 -7.25
C THR A 49 42.46 16.89 -8.44
N LEU A 50 41.26 17.39 -8.72
CA LEU A 50 40.46 16.93 -9.87
C LEU A 50 41.20 17.07 -11.20
N GLU A 51 41.89 18.19 -11.44
CA GLU A 51 42.73 18.37 -12.64
C GLU A 51 43.82 17.30 -12.74
N MET A 52 44.44 16.94 -11.62
CA MET A 52 45.47 15.91 -11.60
C MET A 52 44.87 14.51 -11.80
N ILE A 53 43.67 14.23 -11.27
CA ILE A 53 42.93 12.99 -11.56
C ILE A 53 42.66 12.88 -13.07
N ASP A 54 42.28 13.97 -13.72
CA ASP A 54 42.07 14.01 -15.16
C ASP A 54 43.36 13.77 -15.95
N GLN A 55 44.45 14.42 -15.55
CA GLN A 55 45.75 14.19 -16.18
C GLN A 55 46.22 12.74 -16.03
N ILE A 56 46.00 12.13 -14.85
CA ILE A 56 46.28 10.71 -14.62
C ILE A 56 45.42 9.84 -15.54
N TYR A 57 44.12 10.11 -15.66
CA TYR A 57 43.24 9.36 -16.57
C TYR A 57 43.67 9.49 -18.03
N ASP A 58 43.99 10.70 -18.49
CA ASP A 58 44.42 10.96 -19.86
C ASP A 58 45.76 10.26 -20.16
N ALA A 59 46.68 10.23 -19.19
CA ALA A 59 47.92 9.45 -19.28
C ALA A 59 47.64 7.95 -19.41
N PHE A 60 46.73 7.39 -18.59
CA PHE A 60 46.29 6.00 -18.74
C PHE A 60 45.66 5.77 -20.12
N TYR A 61 44.76 6.63 -20.57
CA TYR A 61 44.08 6.51 -21.86
C TYR A 61 45.08 6.40 -23.01
N ILE A 62 46.13 7.23 -23.02
CA ILE A 62 47.20 7.16 -24.03
C ILE A 62 48.04 5.90 -23.85
N LEU A 63 48.44 5.56 -22.61
CA LEU A 63 49.29 4.40 -22.33
C LEU A 63 48.62 3.06 -22.66
N THR A 64 47.30 2.98 -22.58
CA THR A 64 46.52 1.77 -22.87
C THR A 64 45.83 1.82 -24.24
N ASN A 65 46.16 2.79 -25.09
CA ASN A 65 45.48 3.02 -26.38
C ASN A 65 43.93 3.04 -26.26
N GLY A 66 43.41 3.62 -25.18
CA GLY A 66 41.98 3.76 -24.91
C GLY A 66 41.31 2.60 -24.17
N GLU A 67 41.99 1.47 -23.96
CA GLU A 67 41.40 0.30 -23.31
C GLU A 67 40.96 0.54 -21.86
N ILE A 68 41.49 1.54 -21.16
CA ILE A 68 41.07 1.92 -19.80
C ILE A 68 39.54 2.12 -19.69
N LYS A 69 38.87 2.51 -20.78
CA LYS A 69 37.40 2.64 -20.84
C LYS A 69 36.64 1.37 -20.44
N ASN A 70 37.25 0.20 -20.60
CA ASN A 70 36.66 -1.07 -20.18
C ASN A 70 36.58 -1.21 -18.65
N LEU A 71 37.44 -0.49 -17.91
CA LEU A 71 37.41 -0.44 -16.45
C LEU A 71 36.72 0.82 -15.93
N TYR A 72 37.08 1.99 -16.46
CA TYR A 72 36.58 3.28 -16.02
C TYR A 72 36.43 4.24 -17.21
N THR A 73 35.29 4.91 -17.30
CA THR A 73 35.17 6.13 -18.10
C THR A 73 35.87 7.26 -17.36
N LYS A 74 36.16 8.38 -18.05
CA LYS A 74 36.76 9.56 -17.40
C LYS A 74 35.90 10.03 -16.22
N GLU A 75 34.58 9.99 -16.38
CA GLU A 75 33.60 10.32 -15.35
C GLU A 75 33.65 9.35 -14.17
N THR A 76 33.52 8.04 -14.39
CA THR A 76 33.52 7.07 -13.27
C THR A 76 34.88 6.93 -12.59
N PHE A 77 35.97 7.27 -13.28
CA PHE A 77 37.29 7.35 -12.68
C PHE A 77 37.40 8.49 -11.66
N ARG A 78 36.64 9.58 -11.82
CA ARG A 78 36.60 10.71 -10.89
C ARG A 78 35.81 10.40 -9.62
N TYR A 79 34.81 9.53 -9.70
CA TYR A 79 33.89 9.29 -8.58
C TYR A 79 34.63 8.95 -7.29
N THR A 80 34.28 9.64 -6.21
CA THR A 80 34.63 9.24 -4.85
C THR A 80 34.00 7.88 -4.51
N GLU A 81 34.38 7.29 -3.38
CA GLU A 81 33.74 6.06 -2.89
C GLU A 81 32.23 6.28 -2.63
N GLU A 82 31.88 7.46 -2.10
CA GLU A 82 30.50 7.89 -1.89
C GLU A 82 29.70 7.97 -3.20
N GLU A 83 30.24 8.63 -4.23
CA GLU A 83 29.57 8.74 -5.54
C GLU A 83 29.43 7.37 -6.23
N GLN A 84 30.43 6.49 -6.07
CA GLN A 84 30.33 5.10 -6.55
C GLN A 84 29.22 4.34 -5.82
N ALA A 85 29.13 4.47 -4.49
CA ALA A 85 28.08 3.85 -3.70
C ALA A 85 26.69 4.40 -4.07
N PHE A 86 26.57 5.72 -4.24
CA PHE A 86 25.34 6.37 -4.67
C PHE A 86 24.86 5.88 -6.04
N ALA A 87 25.76 5.85 -7.03
CA ALA A 87 25.46 5.36 -8.37
C ALA A 87 25.08 3.87 -8.37
N TYR A 88 25.82 3.05 -7.62
CA TYR A 88 25.55 1.61 -7.46
C TYR A 88 24.15 1.37 -6.89
N LEU A 89 23.84 1.99 -5.76
CA LEU A 89 22.56 1.82 -5.07
C LEU A 89 21.39 2.42 -5.85
N THR A 90 21.60 3.57 -6.51
CA THR A 90 20.57 4.19 -7.36
C THR A 90 20.16 3.26 -8.48
N LYS A 91 21.14 2.66 -9.18
CA LYS A 91 20.90 1.68 -10.24
C LYS A 91 20.19 0.45 -9.67
N LYS A 92 20.67 -0.08 -8.55
CA LYS A 92 20.08 -1.27 -7.91
C LYS A 92 18.61 -1.06 -7.55
N CYS A 93 18.28 0.07 -6.94
CA CYS A 93 16.88 0.43 -6.60
C CYS A 93 15.99 0.64 -7.84
N GLN A 94 16.55 0.89 -9.02
CA GLN A 94 15.80 1.01 -10.28
C GLN A 94 15.60 -0.36 -10.97
N THR A 95 16.56 -1.27 -10.84
CA THR A 95 16.57 -2.53 -11.58
C THR A 95 16.06 -3.72 -10.78
N GLU A 96 16.12 -3.67 -9.46
CA GLU A 96 15.78 -4.77 -8.56
C GLU A 96 14.68 -4.39 -7.58
N ARG A 97 13.98 -5.40 -7.06
CA ARG A 97 12.98 -5.18 -6.01
C ARG A 97 13.69 -4.94 -4.67
N ILE A 98 13.36 -3.81 -4.02
CA ILE A 98 13.97 -3.37 -2.76
C ILE A 98 14.04 -4.47 -1.68
N PRO A 99 13.00 -5.28 -1.42
CA PRO A 99 13.07 -6.33 -0.40
C PRO A 99 14.21 -7.35 -0.59
N LEU A 100 14.66 -7.58 -1.82
CA LEU A 100 15.70 -8.57 -2.13
C LEU A 100 17.11 -8.11 -1.73
N HIS A 101 17.34 -6.79 -1.70
CA HIS A 101 18.65 -6.21 -1.45
C HIS A 101 18.66 -5.20 -0.30
N TYR A 102 17.53 -5.04 0.42
CA TYR A 102 17.35 -4.01 1.44
C TYR A 102 18.44 -4.00 2.50
N HIS A 103 18.73 -5.12 3.15
CA HIS A 103 19.69 -5.17 4.27
C HIS A 103 21.11 -4.79 3.87
N GLU A 104 21.51 -5.20 2.68
CA GLU A 104 22.81 -4.94 2.11
C GLU A 104 22.92 -3.48 1.67
N SER A 105 21.91 -3.00 0.92
CA SER A 105 21.83 -1.62 0.47
C SER A 105 21.74 -0.63 1.64
N LEU A 106 21.04 -0.99 2.72
CA LEU A 106 20.93 -0.18 3.93
C LEU A 106 22.30 0.02 4.59
N LYS A 107 23.11 -1.05 4.72
CA LYS A 107 24.46 -0.96 5.31
C LYS A 107 25.35 -0.01 4.51
N ILE A 108 25.33 -0.14 3.18
CA ILE A 108 26.10 0.75 2.29
C ILE A 108 25.62 2.19 2.43
N ALA A 109 24.32 2.43 2.36
CA ALA A 109 23.75 3.77 2.45
C ALA A 109 24.03 4.44 3.81
N GLN A 110 24.02 3.67 4.91
CA GLN A 110 24.38 4.16 6.25
C GLN A 110 25.86 4.50 6.35
N GLN A 111 26.74 3.63 5.82
CA GLN A 111 28.18 3.86 5.85
C GLN A 111 28.58 5.17 5.18
N PHE A 112 27.96 5.48 4.04
CA PHE A 112 28.24 6.69 3.27
C PHE A 112 27.29 7.85 3.56
N ASN A 113 26.43 7.75 4.58
CA ASN A 113 25.43 8.77 4.94
C ASN A 113 24.55 9.24 3.77
N LEU A 114 24.16 8.33 2.89
CA LEU A 114 23.38 8.61 1.68
C LEU A 114 21.89 8.78 2.01
N CYS A 115 21.51 9.92 2.60
CA CYS A 115 20.16 10.18 3.12
C CYS A 115 19.04 9.98 2.08
N ASP A 116 19.21 10.41 0.83
CA ASP A 116 18.23 10.18 -0.25
C ASP A 116 17.96 8.69 -0.48
N LEU A 117 19.02 7.88 -0.51
CA LEU A 117 18.90 6.43 -0.71
C LEU A 117 18.33 5.74 0.52
N LEU A 118 18.69 6.18 1.73
CA LEU A 118 18.07 5.69 2.96
C LEU A 118 16.55 5.96 2.95
N TYR A 119 16.14 7.15 2.54
CA TYR A 119 14.73 7.50 2.39
C TYR A 119 14.05 6.55 1.39
N ARG A 120 14.59 6.42 0.17
CA ARG A 120 14.04 5.56 -0.88
C ARG A 120 13.92 4.09 -0.48
N LEU A 121 14.95 3.55 0.16
CA LEU A 121 14.95 2.16 0.65
C LEU A 121 13.84 1.94 1.70
N ASN A 122 13.69 2.86 2.65
CA ASN A 122 12.65 2.74 3.67
C ASN A 122 11.25 2.92 3.08
N VAL A 123 11.04 3.87 2.17
CA VAL A 123 9.77 4.02 1.43
C VAL A 123 9.41 2.74 0.69
N GLY A 124 10.35 2.15 -0.05
CA GLY A 124 10.10 0.92 -0.81
C GLY A 124 9.78 -0.28 0.08
N MET A 125 10.38 -0.38 1.26
CA MET A 125 9.97 -1.40 2.24
C MET A 125 8.58 -1.11 2.82
N GLY A 126 8.26 0.15 3.10
CA GLY A 126 6.92 0.57 3.53
C GLY A 126 5.84 0.16 2.53
N GLU A 127 6.06 0.43 1.25
CA GLU A 127 5.17 0.05 0.14
C GLU A 127 5.08 -1.48 -0.02
N HIS A 128 6.21 -2.19 0.09
CA HIS A 128 6.19 -3.65 0.05
C HIS A 128 5.30 -4.24 1.14
N TYR A 129 5.47 -3.79 2.39
CA TYR A 129 4.65 -4.29 3.49
C TYR A 129 3.18 -3.88 3.39
N GLN A 130 2.87 -2.72 2.80
CA GLN A 130 1.50 -2.37 2.41
C GLN A 130 0.91 -3.34 1.38
N SER A 131 1.69 -3.72 0.36
CA SER A 131 1.22 -4.62 -0.71
C SER A 131 0.89 -6.03 -0.22
N ILE A 132 1.45 -6.44 0.93
CA ILE A 132 1.14 -7.71 1.60
C ILE A 132 0.29 -7.50 2.87
N LEU A 133 -0.38 -6.34 2.99
CA LEU A 133 -1.34 -5.99 4.05
C LEU A 133 -0.76 -5.98 5.48
N GLN A 134 0.56 -5.89 5.63
CA GLN A 134 1.25 -5.77 6.93
C GLN A 134 1.44 -4.30 7.30
N TYR A 135 0.34 -3.62 7.60
CA TYR A 135 0.30 -2.17 7.82
C TYR A 135 1.12 -1.69 9.02
N GLU A 136 1.20 -2.46 10.10
CA GLU A 136 2.02 -2.12 11.27
C GLU A 136 3.52 -2.13 10.94
N VAL A 137 3.98 -3.15 10.21
CA VAL A 137 5.38 -3.25 9.77
C VAL A 137 5.69 -2.13 8.78
N SER A 138 4.78 -1.88 7.83
CA SER A 138 4.88 -0.78 6.88
C SER A 138 5.02 0.59 7.58
N THR A 139 4.23 0.83 8.63
CA THR A 139 4.29 2.06 9.44
C THR A 139 5.68 2.32 9.99
N ASN A 140 6.35 1.29 10.51
CA ASN A 140 7.72 1.42 11.02
C ASN A 140 8.70 1.88 9.94
N TYR A 141 8.55 1.42 8.69
CA TYR A 141 9.42 1.83 7.59
C TYR A 141 9.14 3.25 7.11
N PHE A 142 7.88 3.67 7.00
CA PHE A 142 7.57 5.07 6.68
C PHE A 142 8.05 6.04 7.78
N MET A 143 7.97 5.65 9.05
CA MET A 143 8.53 6.43 10.15
C MET A 143 10.06 6.56 10.05
N LYS A 144 10.76 5.47 9.67
CA LYS A 144 12.21 5.52 9.39
C LYS A 144 12.53 6.43 8.20
N ALA A 145 11.71 6.41 7.13
CA ALA A 145 11.88 7.30 5.99
C ALA A 145 11.76 8.78 6.39
N ILE A 146 10.76 9.13 7.21
CA ILE A 146 10.61 10.49 7.74
C ILE A 146 11.79 10.87 8.65
N HIS A 147 12.30 9.94 9.47
CA HIS A 147 13.43 10.22 10.34
C HIS A 147 14.69 10.64 9.57
N VAL A 148 14.96 10.00 8.42
CA VAL A 148 16.10 10.33 7.56
C VAL A 148 15.84 11.52 6.63
N ALA A 149 14.60 12.03 6.57
CA ALA A 149 14.21 13.15 5.72
C ALA A 149 14.74 14.52 6.18
N ASN A 150 15.26 14.63 7.40
CA ASN A 150 15.76 15.89 7.94
C ASN A 150 16.89 16.47 7.06
N GLY A 151 16.63 17.62 6.43
CA GLY A 151 17.62 18.33 5.61
C GLY A 151 17.75 17.85 4.17
N ILE A 152 16.90 16.93 3.69
CA ILE A 152 16.83 16.53 2.28
C ILE A 152 15.49 16.93 1.64
N HIS A 153 15.54 17.31 0.36
CA HIS A 153 14.34 17.55 -0.42
C HIS A 153 13.69 16.20 -0.78
N CYS A 154 12.65 15.82 -0.05
CA CYS A 154 11.93 14.57 -0.23
C CYS A 154 10.41 14.76 -0.13
N ASN A 155 9.64 13.78 -0.57
CA ASN A 155 8.18 13.85 -0.59
C ASN A 155 7.57 13.44 0.76
N LEU A 156 7.70 14.31 1.77
CA LEU A 156 7.11 14.08 3.10
C LEU A 156 5.60 13.92 3.04
N ALA A 157 4.92 14.65 2.15
CA ALA A 157 3.47 14.52 1.94
C ALA A 157 3.09 13.07 1.61
N TYR A 158 3.88 12.41 0.75
CA TYR A 158 3.69 11.01 0.41
C TYR A 158 3.84 10.09 1.63
N CYS A 159 4.91 10.23 2.43
CA CYS A 159 5.09 9.40 3.62
C CYS A 159 3.94 9.58 4.62
N TYR A 160 3.49 10.81 4.87
CA TYR A 160 2.35 11.08 5.75
C TYR A 160 1.04 10.53 5.18
N HIS A 161 0.81 10.62 3.87
CA HIS A 161 -0.34 9.98 3.24
C HIS A 161 -0.31 8.47 3.52
N GLN A 162 0.82 7.81 3.28
CA GLN A 162 0.93 6.37 3.49
C GLN A 162 0.75 5.95 4.95
N LEU A 163 1.25 6.75 5.90
CA LEU A 163 0.95 6.54 7.31
C LEU A 163 -0.54 6.71 7.62
N GLY A 164 -1.20 7.73 7.05
CA GLY A 164 -2.65 7.91 7.17
C GLY A 164 -3.43 6.71 6.63
N HIS A 165 -2.99 6.17 5.49
CA HIS A 165 -3.54 4.95 4.91
C HIS A 165 -3.38 3.74 5.82
N ASN A 166 -2.17 3.49 6.35
CA ASN A 166 -1.93 2.38 7.28
C ASN A 166 -2.78 2.49 8.55
N MET A 167 -2.93 3.70 9.10
CA MET A 167 -3.74 3.93 10.29
C MET A 167 -5.23 3.73 10.01
N LYS A 168 -5.71 4.10 8.82
CA LYS A 168 -7.09 3.82 8.39
C LYS A 168 -7.34 2.31 8.29
N GLU A 169 -6.44 1.56 7.64
CA GLU A 169 -6.58 0.11 7.46
C GLU A 169 -6.43 -0.69 8.77
N THR A 170 -5.88 -0.07 9.82
CA THR A 170 -5.81 -0.62 11.18
C THR A 170 -6.86 -0.05 12.12
N ASP A 171 -7.93 0.56 11.58
CA ASP A 171 -9.06 1.16 12.29
C ASP A 171 -8.68 2.29 13.29
N ASN A 172 -7.47 2.85 13.19
CA ASN A 172 -6.98 3.96 13.99
C ASN A 172 -7.30 5.32 13.35
N TYR A 173 -8.60 5.58 13.19
CA TYR A 173 -9.12 6.71 12.41
C TYR A 173 -8.68 8.08 12.94
N LYS A 174 -8.53 8.27 14.25
CA LYS A 174 -8.06 9.54 14.83
C LYS A 174 -6.62 9.86 14.38
N VAL A 175 -5.73 8.87 14.44
CA VAL A 175 -4.34 9.04 14.00
C VAL A 175 -4.25 9.12 12.47
N ALA A 176 -5.11 8.40 11.74
CA ALA A 176 -5.23 8.52 10.29
C ALA A 176 -5.55 9.97 9.87
N LEU A 177 -6.53 10.61 10.53
CA LEU A 177 -6.89 12.01 10.27
C LEU A 177 -5.72 12.96 10.49
N MET A 178 -4.93 12.75 11.56
CA MET A 178 -3.74 13.56 11.83
C MET A 178 -2.72 13.45 10.71
N TYR A 179 -2.44 12.23 10.23
CA TYR A 179 -1.48 12.02 9.15
C TYR A 179 -1.95 12.54 7.79
N TYR A 180 -3.23 12.38 7.44
CA TYR A 180 -3.75 13.00 6.23
C TYR A 180 -3.70 14.54 6.30
N SER A 181 -3.94 15.11 7.48
CA SER A 181 -3.80 16.56 7.71
C SER A 181 -2.34 17.01 7.53
N LEU A 182 -1.38 16.26 8.07
CA LEU A 182 0.04 16.51 7.85
C LEU A 182 0.40 16.39 6.36
N ALA A 183 -0.05 15.34 5.67
CA ALA A 183 0.20 15.19 4.23
C ALA A 183 -0.31 16.40 3.43
N ALA A 184 -1.50 16.91 3.77
CA ALA A 184 -2.09 18.08 3.14
C ALA A 184 -1.32 19.38 3.44
N GLN A 185 -0.70 19.50 4.62
CA GLN A 185 0.17 20.63 4.96
C GLN A 185 1.48 20.63 4.17
N TYR A 186 2.06 19.46 3.93
CA TYR A 186 3.29 19.27 3.14
C TYR A 186 3.04 19.21 1.62
N THR A 187 1.79 19.39 1.18
CA THR A 187 1.47 19.46 -0.25
C THR A 187 1.59 20.90 -0.73
N ASP A 188 2.51 21.16 -1.67
CA ASP A 188 2.78 22.52 -2.17
C ASP A 188 1.59 23.12 -2.93
N ASP A 189 1.01 22.36 -3.86
CA ASP A 189 -0.14 22.79 -4.68
C ASP A 189 -1.46 22.20 -4.18
N LYS A 190 -2.25 23.08 -3.55
CA LYS A 190 -3.57 22.78 -2.97
C LYS A 190 -4.72 22.78 -3.99
N MET A 191 -4.41 22.89 -5.28
CA MET A 191 -5.38 22.78 -6.37
C MET A 191 -5.17 21.52 -7.22
N THR A 192 -4.36 20.58 -6.75
CA THR A 192 -4.10 19.31 -7.42
C THR A 192 -5.13 18.24 -7.09
N ALA A 193 -5.32 17.28 -8.00
CA ALA A 193 -6.10 16.07 -7.73
C ALA A 193 -5.57 15.29 -6.51
N TYR A 194 -4.25 15.31 -6.28
CA TYR A 194 -3.63 14.70 -5.10
C TYR A 194 -4.12 15.35 -3.79
N TYR A 195 -4.15 16.69 -3.74
CA TYR A 195 -4.66 17.41 -2.57
C TYR A 195 -6.13 17.10 -2.30
N TYR A 196 -6.98 17.08 -3.33
CA TYR A 196 -8.39 16.71 -3.16
C TYR A 196 -8.58 15.25 -2.75
N ARG A 197 -7.71 14.32 -3.16
CA ARG A 197 -7.71 12.94 -2.66
C ARG A 197 -7.37 12.86 -1.17
N LEU A 198 -6.47 13.70 -0.66
CA LEU A 198 -6.22 13.81 0.78
C LEU A 198 -7.45 14.32 1.53
N ARG A 199 -8.10 15.38 1.03
CA ARG A 199 -9.35 15.91 1.59
C ARG A 199 -10.49 14.89 1.57
N TYR A 200 -10.62 14.14 0.47
CA TYR A 200 -11.53 13.01 0.37
C TYR A 200 -11.27 11.97 1.48
N ASN A 201 -10.01 11.60 1.71
CA ASN A 201 -9.67 10.66 2.78
C ASN A 201 -10.01 11.24 4.16
N MET A 202 -9.75 12.52 4.41
CA MET A 202 -10.13 13.18 5.66
C MET A 202 -11.65 13.18 5.88
N ALA A 203 -12.44 13.46 4.83
CA ALA A 203 -13.89 13.38 4.87
C ALA A 203 -14.37 11.95 5.19
N LEU A 204 -13.82 10.92 4.53
CA LEU A 204 -14.12 9.53 4.83
C LEU A 204 -13.83 9.19 6.30
N ILE A 205 -12.68 9.59 6.81
CA ILE A 205 -12.31 9.36 8.21
C ILE A 205 -13.26 10.08 9.17
N ASN A 206 -13.69 11.30 8.86
CA ASN A 206 -14.71 11.99 9.66
C ASN A 206 -16.04 11.20 9.69
N LEU A 207 -16.45 10.60 8.57
CA LEU A 207 -17.64 9.73 8.53
C LEU A 207 -17.47 8.47 9.39
N GLU A 208 -16.30 7.83 9.38
CA GLU A 208 -16.02 6.66 10.25
C GLU A 208 -15.94 7.02 11.73
N LEU A 209 -15.57 8.27 12.05
CA LEU A 209 -15.62 8.83 13.41
C LEU A 209 -17.01 9.37 13.79
N GLU A 210 -18.04 9.12 12.98
CA GLU A 210 -19.42 9.60 13.14
C GLU A 210 -19.55 11.14 13.20
N LYS A 211 -18.53 11.86 12.72
CA LYS A 211 -18.52 13.31 12.54
C LYS A 211 -19.14 13.69 11.20
N TYR A 212 -20.44 13.39 11.07
CA TYR A 212 -21.12 13.47 9.79
C TYR A 212 -21.23 14.89 9.24
N ALA A 213 -21.37 15.90 10.09
CA ALA A 213 -21.47 17.29 9.66
C ALA A 213 -20.16 17.76 9.02
N GLU A 214 -19.03 17.52 9.70
CA GLU A 214 -17.70 17.87 9.22
C GLU A 214 -17.32 17.07 7.97
N GLY A 215 -17.67 15.78 7.92
CA GLY A 215 -17.48 14.95 6.74
C GLY A 215 -18.26 15.46 5.53
N LEU A 216 -19.54 15.84 5.71
CA LEU A 216 -20.38 16.37 4.64
C LEU A 216 -19.95 17.77 4.18
N GLU A 217 -19.57 18.65 5.10
CA GLU A 217 -19.05 19.99 4.75
C GLU A 217 -17.83 19.88 3.83
N GLU A 218 -16.90 18.98 4.18
CA GLU A 218 -15.70 18.73 3.38
C GLU A 218 -16.04 18.14 2.01
N ILE A 219 -17.00 17.20 1.95
CA ILE A 219 -17.51 16.63 0.70
C ILE A 219 -18.10 17.71 -0.20
N GLU A 220 -18.99 18.58 0.31
CA GLU A 220 -19.57 19.67 -0.48
C GLU A 220 -18.49 20.64 -0.98
N SER A 221 -17.52 20.96 -0.13
CA SER A 221 -16.40 21.82 -0.50
C SER A 221 -15.58 21.23 -1.66
N ILE A 222 -15.29 19.92 -1.63
CA ILE A 222 -14.60 19.23 -2.74
C ILE A 222 -15.45 19.27 -4.02
N LEU A 223 -16.76 19.01 -3.93
CA LEU A 223 -17.66 19.00 -5.10
C LEU A 223 -17.76 20.37 -5.78
N ILE A 224 -17.57 21.46 -5.04
CA ILE A 224 -17.57 22.83 -5.58
C ILE A 224 -16.22 23.20 -6.19
N GLN A 225 -15.12 22.86 -5.53
CA GLN A 225 -13.79 23.37 -5.86
C GLN A 225 -13.02 22.49 -6.86
N CYS A 226 -13.23 21.18 -6.82
CA CYS A 226 -12.53 20.24 -7.67
C CYS A 226 -13.13 20.19 -9.08
N GLN A 227 -12.29 20.16 -10.10
CA GLN A 227 -12.70 19.99 -11.50
C GLN A 227 -12.33 18.61 -12.08
N ASP A 228 -11.58 17.81 -11.33
CA ASP A 228 -11.16 16.48 -11.77
C ASP A 228 -12.34 15.50 -11.73
N SER A 229 -12.70 14.95 -12.89
CA SER A 229 -13.89 14.11 -13.05
C SER A 229 -13.87 12.85 -12.19
N GLU A 230 -12.69 12.21 -12.07
CA GLU A 230 -12.52 11.00 -11.25
C GLU A 230 -12.73 11.32 -9.76
N THR A 231 -12.09 12.38 -9.27
CA THR A 231 -12.23 12.82 -7.88
C THR A 231 -13.66 13.24 -7.57
N LEU A 232 -14.35 13.94 -8.48
CA LEU A 232 -15.76 14.29 -8.32
C LEU A 232 -16.66 13.06 -8.27
N ALA A 233 -16.43 12.07 -9.14
CA ALA A 233 -17.18 10.83 -9.13
C ALA A 233 -17.00 10.07 -7.80
N GLY A 234 -15.76 9.94 -7.33
CA GLY A 234 -15.45 9.35 -6.03
C GLY A 234 -16.11 10.12 -4.87
N THR A 235 -16.06 11.44 -4.90
CA THR A 235 -16.65 12.31 -3.85
C THR A 235 -18.17 12.17 -3.78
N LEU A 236 -18.86 12.02 -4.92
CA LEU A 236 -20.31 11.72 -4.93
C LEU A 236 -20.60 10.34 -4.33
N MET A 237 -19.75 9.34 -4.57
CA MET A 237 -19.88 8.03 -3.93
C MET A 237 -19.65 8.10 -2.41
N LEU A 238 -18.76 8.99 -1.96
CA LEU A 238 -18.55 9.23 -0.53
C LEU A 238 -19.74 9.97 0.11
N LYS A 239 -20.36 10.91 -0.61
CA LYS A 239 -21.62 11.55 -0.18
C LYS A 239 -22.75 10.53 -0.04
N TYR A 240 -22.89 9.63 -1.01
CA TYR A 240 -23.79 8.49 -0.92
C TYR A 240 -23.50 7.67 0.35
N TYR A 241 -22.23 7.34 0.60
CA TYR A 241 -21.83 6.58 1.78
C TYR A 241 -22.19 7.30 3.09
N ALA A 242 -22.01 8.62 3.16
CA ALA A 242 -22.42 9.44 4.29
C ALA A 242 -23.93 9.31 4.55
N PHE A 243 -24.76 9.41 3.50
CA PHE A 243 -26.19 9.23 3.62
C PHE A 243 -26.58 7.83 4.12
N ILE A 244 -25.91 6.78 3.65
CA ILE A 244 -26.13 5.42 4.17
C ILE A 244 -25.81 5.33 5.66
N LYS A 245 -24.66 5.85 6.11
CA LYS A 245 -24.27 5.86 7.54
C LYS A 245 -25.26 6.62 8.42
N MET A 246 -25.79 7.72 7.91
CA MET A 246 -26.83 8.52 8.57
C MET A 246 -28.24 7.94 8.45
N LYS A 247 -28.42 6.79 7.80
CA LYS A 247 -29.72 6.17 7.49
C LYS A 247 -30.66 7.04 6.65
N ARG A 248 -30.11 7.97 5.87
CA ARG A 248 -30.82 8.85 4.91
C ARG A 248 -30.97 8.16 3.57
N TYR A 249 -31.64 7.00 3.56
CA TYR A 249 -31.67 6.11 2.40
C TYR A 249 -32.37 6.71 1.17
N GLN A 250 -33.40 7.53 1.37
CA GLN A 250 -34.08 8.21 0.27
C GLN A 250 -33.14 9.17 -0.49
N GLU A 251 -32.36 9.97 0.25
CA GLU A 251 -31.40 10.89 -0.35
C GLU A 251 -30.23 10.15 -1.02
N ALA A 252 -29.80 9.03 -0.44
CA ALA A 252 -28.83 8.13 -1.05
C ALA A 252 -29.34 7.55 -2.37
N TYR A 253 -30.61 7.14 -2.41
CA TYR A 253 -31.27 6.64 -3.63
C TYR A 253 -31.32 7.72 -4.72
N GLU A 254 -31.83 8.91 -4.40
CA GLU A 254 -31.95 10.03 -5.34
C GLU A 254 -30.58 10.43 -5.92
N LEU A 255 -29.56 10.52 -5.06
CA LEU A 255 -28.20 10.84 -5.47
C LEU A 255 -27.62 9.82 -6.46
N ILE A 256 -27.84 8.52 -6.22
CA ILE A 256 -27.31 7.47 -7.10
C ILE A 256 -28.09 7.40 -8.42
N ILE A 257 -29.40 7.63 -8.41
CA ILE A 257 -30.19 7.72 -9.64
C ILE A 257 -29.71 8.89 -10.50
N ASP A 258 -29.54 10.08 -9.91
CA ASP A 258 -28.97 11.23 -10.61
C ASP A 258 -27.55 10.91 -11.15
N PHE A 259 -26.70 10.26 -10.34
CA PHE A 259 -25.37 9.84 -10.80
C PHE A 259 -25.42 8.92 -12.02
N ILE A 260 -26.30 7.91 -12.02
CA ILE A 260 -26.45 6.95 -13.13
C ILE A 260 -26.93 7.65 -14.41
N ASN A 261 -27.72 8.71 -14.30
CA ASN A 261 -28.24 9.44 -15.45
C ASN A 261 -27.21 10.41 -16.08
N ARG A 262 -26.07 10.66 -15.42
CA ARG A 262 -25.02 11.55 -15.95
C ARG A 262 -24.05 10.80 -16.87
N GLU A 263 -24.05 11.16 -18.16
CA GLU A 263 -23.18 10.54 -19.18
C GLU A 263 -21.68 10.63 -18.84
N LYS A 264 -21.24 11.75 -18.24
CA LYS A 264 -19.83 11.95 -17.86
C LYS A 264 -19.28 10.91 -16.87
N TYR A 265 -20.17 10.14 -16.21
CA TYR A 265 -19.80 9.11 -15.25
C TYR A 265 -20.06 7.68 -15.76
N GLU A 266 -20.17 7.49 -17.08
CA GLU A 266 -20.39 6.18 -17.71
C GLU A 266 -19.43 5.10 -17.18
N TYR A 267 -18.15 5.44 -17.02
CA TYR A 267 -17.13 4.53 -16.51
C TYR A 267 -17.47 3.94 -15.13
N TYR A 268 -18.19 4.70 -14.28
CA TYR A 268 -18.50 4.37 -12.89
C TYR A 268 -19.90 3.77 -12.72
N LYS A 269 -20.69 3.58 -13.79
CA LYS A 269 -22.06 3.05 -13.69
C LYS A 269 -22.12 1.67 -13.03
N GLY A 270 -21.16 0.79 -13.27
CA GLY A 270 -21.09 -0.52 -12.60
C GLY A 270 -20.96 -0.42 -11.08
N MET A 271 -20.30 0.62 -10.57
CA MET A 271 -20.26 0.90 -9.14
C MET A 271 -21.59 1.50 -8.66
N ALA A 272 -22.15 2.44 -9.42
CA ALA A 272 -23.39 3.11 -9.08
C ALA A 272 -24.59 2.14 -9.01
N TYR A 273 -24.71 1.18 -9.95
CA TYR A 273 -25.76 0.16 -9.89
C TYR A 273 -25.62 -0.76 -8.67
N HIS A 274 -24.39 -1.12 -8.26
CA HIS A 274 -24.20 -1.86 -7.02
C HIS A 274 -24.67 -1.06 -5.80
N ASN A 275 -24.32 0.22 -5.74
CA ASN A 275 -24.78 1.10 -4.67
C ASN A 275 -26.31 1.26 -4.69
N LEU A 276 -26.91 1.37 -5.86
CA LEU A 276 -28.38 1.40 -6.02
C LEU A 276 -29.02 0.13 -5.46
N GLY A 277 -28.47 -1.04 -5.78
CA GLY A 277 -28.92 -2.30 -5.19
C GLY A 277 -28.78 -2.34 -3.68
N GLY A 278 -27.68 -1.79 -3.14
CA GLY A 278 -27.45 -1.71 -1.70
C GLY A 278 -28.47 -0.82 -0.98
N VAL A 279 -28.80 0.36 -1.53
CA VAL A 279 -29.80 1.25 -0.92
C VAL A 279 -31.23 0.71 -1.08
N LEU A 280 -31.55 0.06 -2.21
CA LEU A 280 -32.82 -0.63 -2.39
C LEU A 280 -33.00 -1.76 -1.37
N MET A 281 -31.95 -2.56 -1.13
CA MET A 281 -31.94 -3.58 -0.08
C MET A 281 -32.17 -2.97 1.31
N LEU A 282 -31.52 -1.84 1.63
CA LEU A 282 -31.73 -1.14 2.91
C LEU A 282 -33.14 -0.56 3.06
N ASN A 283 -33.79 -0.21 1.95
CA ASN A 283 -35.20 0.17 1.89
C ASN A 283 -36.16 -1.04 1.85
N GLN A 284 -35.66 -2.27 1.96
CA GLN A 284 -36.43 -3.53 1.91
C GLN A 284 -37.10 -3.81 0.55
N ASN A 285 -36.63 -3.17 -0.53
CA ASN A 285 -37.07 -3.44 -1.90
C ASN A 285 -36.18 -4.54 -2.51
N TYR A 286 -36.26 -5.76 -1.97
CA TYR A 286 -35.29 -6.81 -2.23
C TYR A 286 -35.29 -7.32 -3.67
N GLU A 287 -36.45 -7.47 -4.30
CA GLU A 287 -36.58 -7.95 -5.67
C GLU A 287 -35.98 -6.96 -6.67
N GLU A 288 -36.25 -5.67 -6.50
CA GLU A 288 -35.66 -4.61 -7.31
C GLU A 288 -34.16 -4.49 -7.06
N ALA A 289 -33.72 -4.64 -5.80
CA ALA A 289 -32.32 -4.68 -5.43
C ALA A 289 -31.61 -5.82 -6.16
N LEU A 290 -32.19 -7.02 -6.20
CA LEU A 290 -31.61 -8.19 -6.84
C LEU A 290 -31.38 -7.96 -8.34
N VAL A 291 -32.42 -7.50 -9.05
CA VAL A 291 -32.33 -7.17 -10.49
C VAL A 291 -31.24 -6.12 -10.74
N THR A 292 -31.17 -5.12 -9.87
CA THR A 292 -30.21 -4.02 -9.95
C THR A 292 -28.77 -4.49 -9.73
N VAL A 293 -28.53 -5.33 -8.73
CA VAL A 293 -27.21 -5.89 -8.45
C VAL A 293 -26.76 -6.83 -9.58
N GLN A 294 -27.65 -7.65 -10.13
CA GLN A 294 -27.35 -8.50 -11.28
C GLN A 294 -26.95 -7.68 -12.52
N LYS A 295 -27.58 -6.51 -12.72
CA LYS A 295 -27.13 -5.56 -13.75
C LYS A 295 -25.72 -5.06 -13.45
N ALA A 296 -25.40 -4.73 -12.20
CA ALA A 296 -24.05 -4.32 -11.80
C ALA A 296 -23.01 -5.43 -12.08
N ILE A 297 -23.31 -6.70 -11.78
CA ILE A 297 -22.41 -7.84 -12.06
C ILE A 297 -22.09 -7.94 -13.56
N LYS A 298 -23.07 -7.70 -14.44
CA LYS A 298 -22.87 -7.80 -15.89
C LYS A 298 -21.95 -6.72 -16.47
N ILE A 299 -21.95 -5.51 -15.89
CA ILE A 299 -21.24 -4.34 -16.44
C ILE A 299 -19.96 -3.99 -15.68
N ARG A 300 -19.73 -4.55 -14.49
CA ARG A 300 -18.49 -4.35 -13.72
C ARG A 300 -17.31 -4.97 -14.45
N LYS A 301 -16.20 -4.23 -14.51
CA LYS A 301 -15.10 -4.49 -15.45
C LYS A 301 -14.10 -5.52 -14.95
N THR A 302 -13.84 -5.54 -13.64
CA THR A 302 -12.86 -6.44 -13.04
C THR A 302 -13.55 -7.64 -12.37
N LEU A 303 -12.83 -8.75 -12.21
CA LEU A 303 -13.35 -9.93 -11.51
C LEU A 303 -13.68 -9.60 -10.05
N PHE A 304 -12.75 -8.98 -9.32
CA PHE A 304 -12.97 -8.48 -7.97
C PHE A 304 -14.24 -7.61 -7.84
N GLN A 305 -14.45 -6.61 -8.71
CA GLN A 305 -15.66 -5.79 -8.68
C GLN A 305 -16.92 -6.65 -8.87
N ARG A 306 -16.91 -7.61 -9.81
CA ARG A 306 -18.06 -8.50 -10.01
C ARG A 306 -18.34 -9.33 -8.75
N GLN A 307 -17.32 -9.86 -8.10
CA GLN A 307 -17.49 -10.61 -6.86
C GLN A 307 -17.94 -9.77 -5.67
N LEU A 308 -17.55 -8.48 -5.60
CA LEU A 308 -18.15 -7.55 -4.64
C LEU A 308 -19.66 -7.39 -4.85
N SER A 309 -20.13 -7.38 -6.10
CA SER A 309 -21.58 -7.36 -6.36
C SER A 309 -22.23 -8.71 -6.08
N ARG A 310 -21.53 -9.82 -6.32
CA ARG A 310 -22.01 -11.16 -5.98
C ARG A 310 -22.20 -11.33 -4.47
N LEU A 311 -21.29 -10.77 -3.66
CA LEU A 311 -21.45 -10.73 -2.20
C LEU A 311 -22.75 -10.01 -1.80
N LEU A 312 -23.03 -8.84 -2.40
CA LEU A 312 -24.27 -8.12 -2.14
C LEU A 312 -25.50 -8.89 -2.64
N GLU A 313 -25.41 -9.57 -3.78
CA GLU A 313 -26.46 -10.46 -4.28
C GLU A 313 -26.78 -11.57 -3.27
N GLY A 314 -25.75 -12.24 -2.74
CA GLY A 314 -25.90 -13.26 -1.70
C GLY A 314 -26.56 -12.74 -0.43
N LYS A 315 -26.26 -11.50 -0.03
CA LYS A 315 -26.95 -10.84 1.10
C LYS A 315 -28.43 -10.60 0.83
N ILE A 316 -28.77 -10.19 -0.39
CA ILE A 316 -30.18 -9.98 -0.78
C ILE A 316 -30.92 -11.32 -0.77
N TYR A 317 -30.32 -12.38 -1.33
CA TYR A 317 -30.87 -13.73 -1.26
C TYR A 317 -31.04 -14.21 0.19
N PHE A 318 -30.06 -13.95 1.06
CA PHE A 318 -30.15 -14.25 2.48
C PHE A 318 -31.34 -13.55 3.14
N LEU A 319 -31.58 -12.27 2.85
CA LEU A 319 -32.70 -11.49 3.39
C LEU A 319 -34.07 -11.88 2.82
N LEU A 320 -34.08 -12.58 1.68
CA LEU A 320 -35.27 -13.18 1.07
C LEU A 320 -35.51 -14.64 1.52
N ASP A 321 -34.73 -15.13 2.49
CA ASP A 321 -34.74 -16.52 2.95
C ASP A 321 -34.41 -17.56 1.85
N GLN A 322 -33.74 -17.12 0.78
CA GLN A 322 -33.25 -17.95 -0.33
C GLN A 322 -31.82 -18.41 -0.02
N TYR A 323 -31.70 -19.30 0.97
CA TYR A 323 -30.42 -19.66 1.58
C TYR A 323 -29.47 -20.44 0.68
N GLU A 324 -29.97 -21.27 -0.24
CA GLU A 324 -29.12 -22.00 -1.18
C GLU A 324 -28.49 -21.07 -2.22
N GLU A 325 -29.25 -20.11 -2.74
CA GLU A 325 -28.77 -19.07 -3.64
C GLU A 325 -27.76 -18.14 -2.94
N ALA A 326 -28.03 -17.79 -1.67
CA ALA A 326 -27.09 -17.05 -0.84
C ALA A 326 -25.77 -17.81 -0.65
N LYS A 327 -25.84 -19.11 -0.34
CA LYS A 327 -24.68 -20.00 -0.18
C LYS A 327 -23.82 -20.00 -1.44
N GLN A 328 -24.45 -20.17 -2.60
CA GLN A 328 -23.76 -20.17 -3.88
C GLN A 328 -23.04 -18.84 -4.14
N CYS A 329 -23.70 -17.71 -3.87
CA CYS A 329 -23.08 -16.38 -4.03
C CYS A 329 -21.88 -16.16 -3.09
N PHE A 330 -21.97 -16.62 -1.84
CA PHE A 330 -20.85 -16.51 -0.90
C PHE A 330 -19.69 -17.42 -1.29
N LEU A 331 -19.95 -18.64 -1.77
CA LEU A 331 -18.91 -19.53 -2.30
C LEU A 331 -18.19 -18.91 -3.51
N GLU A 332 -18.93 -18.39 -4.49
CA GLU A 332 -18.37 -17.78 -5.69
C GLU A 332 -17.54 -16.52 -5.42
N SER A 333 -17.90 -15.77 -4.38
CA SER A 333 -17.21 -14.51 -4.05
C SER A 333 -16.00 -14.71 -3.13
N LYS A 334 -15.88 -15.83 -2.40
CA LYS A 334 -14.89 -16.01 -1.32
C LYS A 334 -13.47 -15.64 -1.74
N GLU A 335 -12.93 -16.29 -2.77
CA GLU A 335 -11.52 -16.17 -3.17
C GLU A 335 -11.13 -14.71 -3.43
N GLU A 336 -11.85 -14.03 -4.31
CA GLU A 336 -11.59 -12.64 -4.68
C GLU A 336 -11.79 -11.67 -3.50
N ILE A 337 -12.76 -11.92 -2.62
CA ILE A 337 -12.96 -11.09 -1.42
C ILE A 337 -11.77 -11.23 -0.46
N MET A 338 -11.25 -12.45 -0.28
CA MET A 338 -10.10 -12.69 0.57
C MET A 338 -8.82 -12.11 -0.03
N GLU A 339 -8.58 -12.31 -1.33
CA GLU A 339 -7.40 -11.79 -2.03
C GLU A 339 -7.40 -10.27 -2.16
N GLY A 340 -8.58 -9.66 -2.33
CA GLY A 340 -8.72 -8.21 -2.44
C GLY A 340 -8.32 -7.46 -1.17
N GLY A 341 -8.20 -8.13 -0.02
CA GLY A 341 -7.58 -7.60 1.19
C GLY A 341 -8.35 -6.48 1.90
N ASN A 342 -9.47 -6.01 1.35
CA ASN A 342 -10.29 -4.99 1.97
C ASN A 342 -11.02 -5.59 3.18
N GLN A 343 -10.55 -5.24 4.37
CA GLN A 343 -11.04 -5.82 5.63
C GLN A 343 -12.54 -5.68 5.80
N ARG A 344 -13.17 -4.61 5.31
CA ARG A 344 -14.62 -4.43 5.42
C ARG A 344 -15.37 -5.57 4.72
N TYR A 345 -14.99 -5.91 3.50
CA TYR A 345 -15.68 -6.95 2.74
C TYR A 345 -15.35 -8.36 3.23
N VAL A 346 -14.12 -8.58 3.73
CA VAL A 346 -13.76 -9.83 4.40
C VAL A 346 -14.59 -10.02 5.66
N LYS A 347 -14.70 -8.99 6.51
CA LYS A 347 -15.54 -8.98 7.71
C LYS A 347 -17.00 -9.30 7.34
N GLU A 348 -17.55 -8.60 6.36
CA GLU A 348 -18.92 -8.78 5.87
C GLU A 348 -19.18 -10.19 5.31
N TRP A 349 -18.24 -10.75 4.54
CA TRP A 349 -18.35 -12.11 4.01
C TRP A 349 -18.41 -13.15 5.13
N TYR A 350 -17.52 -13.06 6.13
CA TYR A 350 -17.52 -13.98 7.28
C TYR A 350 -18.79 -13.85 8.13
N GLU A 351 -19.25 -12.61 8.38
CA GLU A 351 -20.47 -12.35 9.13
C GLU A 351 -21.67 -13.06 8.51
N PHE A 352 -21.90 -12.87 7.20
CA PHE A 352 -23.05 -13.47 6.52
C PHE A 352 -22.88 -14.99 6.30
N SER A 353 -21.67 -15.46 6.04
CA SER A 353 -21.40 -16.90 5.87
C SER A 353 -21.63 -17.67 7.18
N LEU A 354 -21.26 -17.09 8.32
CA LEU A 354 -21.53 -17.68 9.64
C LEU A 354 -23.03 -17.66 9.96
N LYS A 355 -23.72 -16.54 9.71
CA LYS A 355 -25.18 -16.43 9.87
C LYS A 355 -25.91 -17.49 9.04
N LEU A 356 -25.51 -17.65 7.79
CA LEU A 356 -26.08 -18.64 6.89
C LEU A 356 -25.82 -20.07 7.37
N ALA A 357 -24.58 -20.40 7.74
CA ALA A 357 -24.25 -21.72 8.27
C ALA A 357 -25.03 -22.04 9.56
N TYR A 358 -25.25 -21.04 10.42
CA TYR A 358 -26.11 -21.16 11.60
C TYR A 358 -27.56 -21.46 11.23
N LEU A 359 -28.19 -20.66 10.35
CA LEU A 359 -29.59 -20.87 9.95
C LEU A 359 -29.82 -22.19 9.24
N MET A 360 -28.84 -22.64 8.45
CA MET A 360 -28.87 -23.94 7.78
C MET A 360 -28.48 -25.12 8.70
N SER A 361 -28.16 -24.87 9.97
CA SER A 361 -27.68 -25.87 10.93
C SER A 361 -26.44 -26.66 10.48
N ASP A 362 -25.56 -26.03 9.67
CA ASP A 362 -24.34 -26.64 9.13
C ASP A 362 -23.17 -26.48 10.12
N LYS A 363 -23.10 -27.40 11.09
CA LYS A 363 -22.07 -27.38 12.16
C LYS A 363 -20.64 -27.48 11.61
N SER A 364 -20.45 -28.23 10.53
CA SER A 364 -19.14 -28.44 9.90
C SER A 364 -18.63 -27.14 9.31
N GLN A 365 -19.48 -26.43 8.57
CA GLN A 365 -19.15 -25.14 7.97
C GLN A 365 -18.85 -24.09 9.03
N LEU A 366 -19.64 -24.03 10.12
CA LEU A 366 -19.38 -23.10 11.24
C LEU A 366 -17.98 -23.30 11.84
N SER A 367 -17.62 -24.55 12.16
CA SER A 367 -16.32 -24.90 12.73
C SER A 367 -15.17 -24.53 11.78
N MET A 368 -15.32 -24.85 10.49
CA MET A 368 -14.34 -24.50 9.46
C MET A 368 -14.13 -22.99 9.37
N LEU A 369 -15.21 -22.19 9.28
CA LEU A 369 -15.13 -20.74 9.17
C LEU A 369 -14.45 -20.11 10.40
N LEU A 370 -14.80 -20.55 11.62
CA LEU A 370 -14.16 -20.07 12.85
C LEU A 370 -12.68 -20.45 12.93
N GLY A 371 -12.32 -21.63 12.41
CA GLY A 371 -10.93 -22.08 12.29
C GLY A 371 -10.12 -21.18 11.33
N GLU A 372 -10.64 -20.93 10.13
CA GLU A 372 -10.03 -20.03 9.15
C GLU A 372 -9.80 -18.63 9.72
N MET A 373 -10.81 -18.06 10.38
CA MET A 373 -10.70 -16.75 11.01
C MET A 373 -9.61 -16.71 12.10
N ARG A 374 -9.49 -17.78 12.90
CA ARG A 374 -8.44 -17.88 13.93
C ARG A 374 -7.04 -17.83 13.31
N ASP A 375 -6.84 -18.51 12.19
CA ASP A 375 -5.56 -18.50 11.48
C ASP A 375 -5.27 -17.14 10.83
N LEU A 376 -6.29 -16.45 10.34
CA LEU A 376 -6.15 -15.09 9.83
C LEU A 376 -5.81 -14.09 10.94
N VAL A 377 -6.37 -14.23 12.14
CA VAL A 377 -5.98 -13.43 13.31
C VAL A 377 -4.53 -13.68 13.69
N LYS A 378 -4.08 -14.94 13.74
CA LYS A 378 -2.66 -15.28 14.02
C LYS A 378 -1.68 -14.67 13.00
N LYS A 379 -2.11 -14.54 11.74
CA LYS A 379 -1.32 -13.91 10.67
C LYS A 379 -1.38 -12.38 10.67
N GLY A 380 -2.18 -11.78 11.55
CA GLY A 380 -2.40 -10.33 11.61
C GLY A 380 -3.29 -9.79 10.48
N CYS A 381 -4.01 -10.65 9.76
CA CYS A 381 -4.88 -10.27 8.64
C CYS A 381 -6.30 -9.85 9.09
N LEU A 382 -6.74 -10.30 10.27
CA LEU A 382 -7.98 -9.91 10.92
C LEU A 382 -7.71 -9.52 12.37
N SER A 383 -8.48 -8.57 12.90
CA SER A 383 -8.35 -8.18 14.30
C SER A 383 -8.99 -9.22 15.22
N GLU A 384 -8.35 -9.47 16.35
CA GLU A 384 -8.88 -10.35 17.40
C GLU A 384 -10.23 -9.83 17.94
N ALA A 385 -10.37 -8.50 18.04
CA ALA A 385 -11.61 -7.83 18.43
C ALA A 385 -12.79 -8.20 17.51
N PHE A 386 -12.55 -8.27 16.19
CA PHE A 386 -13.60 -8.64 15.24
C PHE A 386 -14.02 -10.10 15.40
N LEU A 387 -13.06 -11.04 15.50
CA LEU A 387 -13.36 -12.44 15.75
C LEU A 387 -14.16 -12.62 17.05
N ASN A 388 -13.75 -11.94 18.13
CA ASN A 388 -14.44 -12.00 19.40
C ASN A 388 -15.85 -11.40 19.34
N GLY A 389 -16.05 -10.31 18.58
CA GLY A 389 -17.37 -9.75 18.31
C GLY A 389 -18.31 -10.76 17.65
N LEU A 390 -17.87 -11.43 16.58
CA LEU A 390 -18.68 -12.44 15.89
C LEU A 390 -18.97 -13.67 16.75
N LYS A 391 -18.00 -14.13 17.56
CA LYS A 391 -18.23 -15.22 18.53
C LYS A 391 -19.33 -14.86 19.52
N LEU A 392 -19.34 -13.62 20.03
CA LEU A 392 -20.37 -13.15 20.94
C LEU A 392 -21.75 -13.06 20.27
N GLU A 393 -21.81 -12.64 19.00
CA GLU A 393 -23.06 -12.65 18.24
C GLU A 393 -23.61 -14.07 18.04
N LEU A 394 -22.75 -15.02 17.64
CA LEU A 394 -23.13 -16.43 17.53
C LEU A 394 -23.69 -16.95 18.86
N ILE A 395 -23.01 -16.71 19.98
CA ILE A 395 -23.49 -17.11 21.31
C ILE A 395 -24.89 -16.53 21.59
N ARG A 396 -25.12 -15.26 21.26
CA ARG A 396 -26.44 -14.64 21.44
C ARG A 396 -27.51 -15.35 20.63
N TRP A 397 -27.23 -15.71 19.37
CA TRP A 397 -28.17 -16.46 18.54
C TRP A 397 -28.51 -17.82 19.16
N TYR A 398 -27.50 -18.59 19.59
CA TYR A 398 -27.69 -19.86 20.30
C TYR A 398 -28.44 -19.72 21.62
N CYS A 399 -28.28 -18.60 22.33
CA CYS A 399 -28.99 -18.37 23.60
C CYS A 399 -30.45 -17.95 23.41
N GLN A 400 -30.81 -17.41 22.25
CA GLN A 400 -32.16 -16.94 21.93
C GLN A 400 -33.03 -18.01 21.26
N SER A 401 -32.44 -19.10 20.77
CA SER A 401 -33.19 -20.24 20.22
C SER A 401 -33.80 -21.09 21.33
N GLU A 402 -35.13 -21.21 21.38
CA GLU A 402 -35.88 -22.07 22.32
C GLU A 402 -35.79 -23.58 21.98
N CYS A 403 -34.71 -24.05 21.34
CA CYS A 403 -34.59 -25.42 20.87
C CYS A 403 -33.62 -26.23 21.75
N ASP A 404 -34.12 -27.25 22.44
CA ASP A 404 -33.34 -28.12 23.35
C ASP A 404 -32.18 -28.86 22.64
N GLU A 405 -32.22 -29.00 21.31
CA GLU A 405 -31.15 -29.62 20.49
C GLU A 405 -29.88 -28.74 20.37
N LEU A 406 -29.93 -27.49 20.83
CA LEU A 406 -28.82 -26.53 20.75
C LEU A 406 -27.97 -26.47 22.03
N ASP A 407 -28.31 -27.21 23.10
CA ASP A 407 -27.50 -27.21 24.34
C ASP A 407 -26.13 -27.90 24.18
N GLU A 408 -26.05 -28.91 23.31
CA GLU A 408 -24.78 -29.56 22.93
C GLU A 408 -23.94 -28.62 22.04
N MET A 409 -24.58 -27.88 21.13
CA MET A 409 -23.92 -26.86 20.29
C MET A 409 -23.48 -25.63 21.09
N LYS A 410 -24.24 -25.23 22.10
CA LYS A 410 -23.89 -24.16 23.03
C LYS A 410 -22.65 -24.57 23.83
N ARG A 411 -22.56 -25.83 24.28
CA ARG A 411 -21.33 -26.39 24.85
C ARG A 411 -20.18 -26.42 23.86
N ASP A 412 -20.40 -26.83 22.61
CA ASP A 412 -19.34 -26.89 21.59
C ASP A 412 -18.82 -25.51 21.15
N CYS A 413 -19.70 -24.52 21.03
CA CYS A 413 -19.30 -23.13 20.82
C CYS A 413 -18.53 -22.58 22.03
N LEU A 414 -18.93 -22.94 23.25
CA LEU A 414 -18.22 -22.55 24.48
C LEU A 414 -16.87 -23.29 24.63
N THR A 415 -16.74 -24.55 24.18
CA THR A 415 -15.48 -25.31 24.22
C THR A 415 -14.52 -24.88 23.10
N MET A 416 -15.03 -24.48 21.93
CA MET A 416 -14.24 -23.84 20.87
C MET A 416 -13.64 -22.48 21.31
N ILE A 417 -14.19 -21.87 22.36
CA ILE A 417 -13.72 -20.61 22.97
C ILE A 417 -12.69 -20.88 24.10
N SER A 418 -12.62 -22.08 24.67
CA SER A 418 -11.70 -22.42 25.78
C SER A 418 -10.29 -22.90 25.36
N ILE A 419 -9.86 -22.65 24.12
CA ILE A 419 -8.49 -22.89 23.61
C ILE A 419 -8.07 -21.71 22.73
#